data_AF-A0A2H6EU32-F1
#
_entry.id   AF-A0A2H6EU32-F1
#
_cell.length_a   1.000
_cell.length_b   1.000
_cell.length_c   1.000
_cell.angle_alpha   90.00
_cell.angle_beta   90.00
_cell.angle_gamma   90.00
#
_symmetry.space_group_name_H-M   'P 1'
#
loop_
_entity.id
_entity.type
_entity.pdbx_description
1 polymer ?
#
loop_
_entity_poly.entity_id
_entity_poly.type
_entity_poly.pdbx_seq_one_letter_code
_entity_poly.pdbx_strand_id
1 'polypeptide(L)'
;MLKLRNEKGFTLIELITVIVILGILAAVAIPKFVDMSSQAKASACKANQAAIESAAALAYAQNAAAGTAQFPTSAQILAATDNPYFATGKAPTCPDGGTYTYTQASGTVTCSITSHQR
;
A
#
# COMPACT_ATOMS: atom_id res chain seq x y z
N MET A 1 -50.72 -0.49 -39.44
CA MET A 1 -51.22 0.02 -38.14
C MET A 1 -50.03 0.12 -37.20
N LEU A 2 -49.52 1.33 -36.90
CA LEU A 2 -48.36 1.51 -36.02
C LEU A 2 -48.81 1.41 -34.56
N LYS A 3 -48.28 0.44 -33.82
CA LYS A 3 -48.54 0.21 -32.40
C LYS A 3 -47.77 1.26 -31.59
N LEU A 4 -48.46 2.24 -31.00
CA LEU A 4 -47.84 3.20 -30.08
C LEU A 4 -47.39 2.44 -28.82
N ARG A 5 -46.07 2.42 -28.57
CA ARG A 5 -45.48 1.82 -27.37
C ARG A 5 -45.84 2.71 -26.17
N ASN A 6 -46.38 2.08 -25.13
CA ASN A 6 -46.73 2.75 -23.89
C ASN A 6 -45.44 2.95 -23.06
N GLU A 7 -44.71 4.02 -23.36
CA GLU A 7 -43.52 4.44 -22.61
C GLU A 7 -43.95 4.89 -21.20
N LYS A 8 -43.87 3.98 -20.22
CA LYS A 8 -44.05 4.33 -18.80
C LYS A 8 -42.83 5.13 -18.36
N GLY A 9 -42.99 6.45 -18.22
CA GLY A 9 -41.96 7.32 -17.64
C GLY A 9 -41.73 7.02 -16.15
N PHE A 10 -40.51 7.25 -15.69
CA PHE A 10 -40.15 7.22 -14.26
C PHE A 10 -40.91 8.33 -13.52
N THR A 11 -41.46 8.04 -12.35
CA THR A 11 -42.12 9.06 -11.53
C THR A 11 -41.08 9.90 -10.77
N LEU A 12 -41.41 11.18 -10.49
CA LEU A 12 -40.52 12.05 -9.70
C LEU A 12 -40.27 11.49 -8.29
N ILE A 13 -41.25 10.81 -7.70
CA ILE A 13 -41.12 10.21 -6.37
C ILE A 13 -40.15 9.02 -6.35
N GLU A 14 -40.11 8.22 -7.42
CA GLU A 14 -39.15 7.12 -7.56
C GLU A 14 -37.72 7.67 -7.63
N LEU A 15 -37.49 8.73 -8.42
CA LEU A 15 -36.17 9.34 -8.51
C LEU A 15 -35.73 9.95 -7.16
N ILE A 16 -36.64 10.65 -6.46
CA ILE A 16 -36.36 11.27 -5.16
C ILE A 16 -36.05 10.20 -4.10
N THR A 17 -36.82 9.11 -4.06
CA THR A 17 -36.59 8.05 -3.06
C THR A 17 -35.24 7.37 -3.28
N VAL A 18 -34.82 7.16 -4.53
CA VAL A 18 -33.52 6.57 -4.85
C VAL A 18 -32.37 7.45 -4.38
N ILE A 19 -32.39 8.76 -4.65
CA ILE A 19 -31.32 9.66 -4.22
C ILE A 19 -31.26 9.79 -2.69
N VAL A 20 -32.40 9.69 -1.99
CA VAL A 20 -32.44 9.69 -0.52
C VAL A 20 -31.77 8.44 0.04
N ILE A 21 -32.11 7.25 -0.47
CA ILE A 21 -31.49 5.99 -0.03
C ILE A 21 -29.98 5.99 -0.34
N LEU A 22 -29.59 6.39 -1.56
CA LEU A 22 -28.18 6.51 -1.94
C LEU A 22 -27.43 7.53 -1.06
N GLY A 23 -28.09 8.64 -0.69
CA GLY A 23 -27.52 9.64 0.22
C GLY A 23 -27.22 9.08 1.61
N ILE A 24 -28.15 8.31 2.19
CA ILE A 24 -27.96 7.67 3.50
C ILE A 24 -26.83 6.63 3.44
N LEU A 25 -26.81 5.80 2.40
CA LEU A 25 -25.77 4.78 2.22
C LEU A 25 -24.38 5.44 2.03
N ALA A 26 -24.30 6.50 1.23
CA ALA A 26 -23.05 7.24 1.01
C ALA A 26 -22.53 7.87 2.31
N ALA A 27 -23.41 8.48 3.11
CA ALA A 27 -23.03 9.13 4.36
C ALA A 27 -22.33 8.18 5.36
N VAL A 28 -22.75 6.91 5.40
CA VAL A 28 -22.15 5.89 6.30
C VAL A 28 -20.98 5.16 5.63
N ALA A 29 -21.05 4.87 4.33
CA ALA A 29 -20.04 4.06 3.65
C ALA A 29 -18.73 4.81 3.37
N ILE A 30 -18.80 6.10 3.00
CA ILE A 30 -17.62 6.91 2.65
C ILE A 30 -16.60 7.00 3.79
N PRO A 31 -16.96 7.40 5.03
CA PRO A 31 -15.95 7.53 6.10
C PRO A 31 -15.28 6.19 6.40
N LYS A 32 -16.06 5.11 6.46
CA LYS A 32 -15.55 3.74 6.68
C LYS A 32 -14.57 3.31 5.58
N PHE A 33 -14.85 3.65 4.32
CA PHE A 33 -13.98 3.32 3.21
C PHE A 33 -12.65 4.09 3.27
N VAL A 34 -12.67 5.36 3.67
CA VAL A 34 -11.45 6.18 3.85
C VAL A 34 -10.57 5.58 4.96
N ASP A 35 -11.16 5.22 6.11
CA ASP A 35 -10.43 4.62 7.23
C ASP A 35 -9.82 3.27 6.85
N MET A 36 -10.58 2.42 6.15
CA MET A 36 -10.09 1.12 5.68
C MET A 36 -8.96 1.28 4.66
N SER A 37 -9.07 2.26 3.76
CA SER A 37 -8.02 2.56 2.78
C SER A 37 -6.74 3.05 3.46
N SER A 38 -6.85 3.91 4.47
CA SER A 38 -5.69 4.36 5.26
C SER A 38 -5.02 3.19 5.99
N GLN A 39 -5.80 2.33 6.66
CA GLN A 39 -5.27 1.14 7.35
C GLN A 39 -4.62 0.13 6.40
N ALA A 40 -5.18 -0.04 5.19
CA ALA A 40 -4.59 -0.90 4.16
C ALA A 40 -3.22 -0.37 3.70
N LYS A 41 -3.10 0.95 3.46
CA LYS A 41 -1.82 1.58 3.12
C LYS A 41 -0.81 1.46 4.25
N ALA A 42 -1.23 1.68 5.50
CA ALA A 42 -0.37 1.51 6.67
C ALA A 42 0.17 0.09 6.79
N SER A 43 -0.71 -0.91 6.60
CA SER A 43 -0.35 -2.32 6.62
C SER A 43 0.60 -2.68 5.48
N ALA A 44 0.37 -2.14 4.28
CA ALA A 44 1.27 -2.30 3.14
C ALA A 44 2.65 -1.69 3.42
N CYS A 45 2.72 -0.50 4.05
CA CYS A 45 4.01 0.08 4.41
C CYS A 45 4.78 -0.77 5.44
N LYS A 46 4.08 -1.37 6.40
CA LYS A 46 4.69 -2.29 7.37
C LYS A 46 5.16 -3.60 6.71
N ALA A 47 4.38 -4.15 5.78
CA ALA A 47 4.77 -5.32 5.01
C ALA A 47 6.01 -5.04 4.14
N ASN A 48 6.08 -3.87 3.50
CA ASN A 48 7.22 -3.45 2.71
C ASN A 48 8.48 -3.30 3.57
N GLN A 49 8.38 -2.73 4.79
CA GLN A 49 9.50 -2.68 5.74
C GLN A 49 10.03 -4.09 6.05
N ALA A 50 9.15 -5.02 6.40
CA ALA A 50 9.53 -6.41 6.69
C ALA A 50 10.16 -7.12 5.48
N ALA A 51 9.69 -6.84 4.27
CA ALA A 51 10.29 -7.37 3.04
C ALA A 51 11.71 -6.84 2.83
N ILE A 52 11.94 -5.56 3.11
CA ILE A 52 13.27 -4.94 3.02
C ILE A 52 14.22 -5.49 4.10
N GLU A 53 13.74 -5.69 5.33
CA GLU A 53 14.52 -6.35 6.39
C GLU A 53 14.88 -7.78 6.00
N SER A 54 13.95 -8.52 5.40
CA SER A 54 14.19 -9.89 4.92
C SER A 54 15.23 -9.93 3.80
N ALA A 55 15.19 -8.97 2.87
CA ALA A 55 16.21 -8.80 1.84
C ALA A 55 17.59 -8.49 2.45
N ALA A 56 17.64 -7.61 3.44
CA ALA A 56 18.89 -7.29 4.14
C ALA A 56 19.46 -8.49 4.91
N ALA A 57 18.60 -9.31 5.52
CA ALA A 57 19.00 -10.54 6.20
C ALA A 57 19.54 -11.60 5.23
N LEU A 58 18.92 -11.74 4.05
CA LEU A 58 19.41 -12.64 3.01
C LEU A 58 20.76 -12.18 2.44
N ALA A 59 20.93 -10.87 2.24
CA ALA A 59 22.21 -10.29 1.84
C ALA A 59 23.30 -10.48 2.91
N TYR A 60 22.94 -10.30 4.18
CA TYR A 60 23.83 -10.59 5.31
C TYR A 60 24.30 -12.05 5.29
N ALA A 61 23.39 -12.99 5.10
CA ALA A 61 23.72 -14.41 5.05
C ALA A 61 24.71 -14.74 3.91
N GLN A 62 24.53 -14.13 2.73
CA GLN A 62 25.46 -14.28 1.61
C GLN A 62 26.82 -13.68 1.89
N ASN A 63 26.88 -12.47 2.46
CA ASN A 63 28.14 -11.84 2.83
C ASN A 63 28.86 -12.66 3.90
N ALA A 64 28.14 -13.17 4.90
CA ALA A 64 28.69 -14.05 5.92
C ALA A 64 29.28 -15.33 5.31
N ALA A 65 28.62 -15.94 4.33
CA ALA A 65 29.16 -17.09 3.59
C ALA A 65 30.41 -16.73 2.76
N ALA A 66 30.53 -15.49 2.30
CA ALA A 66 31.71 -14.96 1.62
C ALA A 66 32.83 -14.49 2.59
N GLY A 67 32.65 -14.63 3.90
CA GLY A 67 33.63 -14.26 4.93
C GLY A 67 33.48 -12.84 5.48
N THR A 68 32.46 -12.09 5.09
CA THR A 68 32.15 -10.73 5.58
C THR A 68 30.78 -10.71 6.28
N ALA A 69 30.73 -10.98 7.58
CA ALA A 69 29.46 -11.01 8.33
C ALA A 69 28.90 -9.59 8.60
N GLN A 70 28.51 -8.90 7.53
CA GLN A 70 28.02 -7.53 7.54
C GLN A 70 26.75 -7.38 6.72
N PHE A 71 25.83 -6.59 7.24
CA PHE A 71 24.62 -6.21 6.53
C PHE A 71 24.98 -5.35 5.31
N PRO A 72 24.22 -5.46 4.21
CA PRO A 72 24.44 -4.64 3.02
C PRO A 72 24.26 -3.15 3.34
N THR A 73 24.85 -2.29 2.51
CA THR A 73 24.67 -0.84 2.61
C THR A 73 23.26 -0.42 2.18
N SER A 74 22.84 0.79 2.58
CA SER A 74 21.57 1.38 2.11
C SER A 74 21.54 1.53 0.58
N ALA A 75 22.68 1.74 -0.07
CA ALA A 75 22.78 1.82 -1.52
C ALA A 75 22.47 0.47 -2.20
N GLN A 76 22.80 -0.65 -1.56
CA GLN A 76 22.56 -1.99 -2.11
C GLN A 76 21.13 -2.47 -1.88
N ILE A 77 20.45 -2.00 -0.82
CA ILE A 77 19.09 -2.42 -0.49
C ILE A 77 18.04 -1.42 -0.95
N LEU A 78 18.14 -0.14 -0.57
CA LEU A 78 17.10 0.84 -0.83
C LEU A 78 17.30 1.60 -2.14
N ALA A 79 18.54 1.98 -2.46
CA ALA A 79 18.83 2.85 -3.62
C ALA A 79 19.33 2.10 -4.86
N ALA A 80 19.39 0.77 -4.81
CA ALA A 80 19.82 -0.03 -5.94
C ALA A 80 18.80 0.03 -7.09
N THR A 81 19.31 0.21 -8.31
CA THR A 81 18.49 0.21 -9.54
C THR A 81 18.29 -1.21 -10.08
N ASP A 82 19.12 -2.16 -9.64
CA ASP A 82 19.06 -3.59 -9.98
C ASP A 82 19.26 -4.44 -8.72
N ASN A 83 18.33 -4.30 -7.78
CA ASN A 83 18.32 -5.03 -6.54
C ASN A 83 17.84 -6.48 -6.77
N PRO A 84 18.70 -7.50 -6.55
CA PRO A 84 18.36 -8.90 -6.82
C PRO A 84 17.32 -9.50 -5.84
N TYR A 85 17.00 -8.80 -4.75
CA TYR A 85 16.04 -9.24 -3.74
C TYR A 85 14.60 -8.85 -4.06
N PHE A 86 14.37 -8.02 -5.07
CA PHE A 86 13.05 -7.58 -5.48
C PHE A 86 12.83 -7.81 -6.97
N ALA A 87 11.67 -8.33 -7.34
CA ALA A 87 11.36 -8.66 -8.73
C ALA A 87 11.38 -7.45 -9.68
N THR A 88 11.19 -6.25 -9.14
CA THR A 88 11.22 -4.97 -9.87
C THR A 88 12.62 -4.35 -9.96
N GLY A 89 13.64 -4.99 -9.38
CA GLY A 89 14.99 -4.43 -9.25
C GLY A 89 15.09 -3.24 -8.29
N LYS A 90 14.00 -2.87 -7.59
CA LYS A 90 13.97 -1.72 -6.67
C LYS A 90 13.24 -2.07 -5.38
N ALA A 91 13.70 -1.51 -4.27
CA ALA A 91 12.96 -1.61 -3.01
C ALA A 91 11.57 -0.99 -3.16
N PRO A 92 10.53 -1.59 -2.55
CA PRO A 92 9.19 -1.02 -2.57
C PRO A 92 9.16 0.30 -1.81
N THR A 93 8.30 1.23 -2.23
CA THR A 93 8.04 2.50 -1.54
C THR A 93 6.83 2.38 -0.61
N CYS A 94 6.64 3.32 0.31
CA CYS A 94 5.43 3.36 1.14
C CYS A 94 4.26 3.93 0.31
N PRO A 95 3.15 3.19 0.15
CA PRO A 95 1.98 3.68 -0.60
C PRO A 95 1.33 4.94 -0.03
N ASP A 96 1.68 5.30 1.20
CA ASP A 96 1.20 6.51 1.88
C ASP A 96 2.17 7.71 1.77
N GLY A 97 3.22 7.59 0.94
CA GLY A 97 4.18 8.67 0.66
C GLY A 97 5.35 8.77 1.65
N GLY A 98 5.46 7.84 2.60
CA GLY A 98 6.58 7.78 3.53
C GLY A 98 7.90 7.32 2.87
N THR A 99 9.02 7.73 3.46
CA THR A 99 10.36 7.28 3.05
C THR A 99 10.86 6.20 4.00
N TYR A 100 11.50 5.16 3.47
CA TYR A 100 12.17 4.16 4.30
C TYR A 100 13.62 4.56 4.58
N THR A 101 14.00 4.44 5.84
CA THR A 101 15.37 4.61 6.33
C THR A 101 15.88 3.25 6.75
N TYR A 102 17.08 2.89 6.31
CA TYR A 102 17.71 1.61 6.61
C TYR A 102 18.96 1.82 7.45
N THR A 103 19.08 1.07 8.53
CA THR A 103 20.24 1.11 9.44
C THR A 103 21.11 -0.12 9.22
N GLN A 104 22.27 0.07 8.58
CA GLN A 104 23.19 -1.04 8.27
C GLN A 104 23.65 -1.80 9.51
N ALA A 105 23.85 -1.14 10.66
CA ALA A 105 24.34 -1.82 11.86
C ALA A 105 23.41 -2.95 12.34
N SER A 106 22.11 -2.82 12.11
CA SER A 106 21.09 -3.74 12.64
C SER A 106 20.24 -4.41 11.56
N GLY A 107 20.35 -3.99 10.29
CA GLY A 107 19.47 -4.44 9.22
C GLY A 107 18.02 -3.94 9.35
N THR A 108 17.75 -3.04 10.29
CA THR A 108 16.41 -2.53 10.60
C THR A 108 15.95 -1.51 9.57
N VAL A 109 14.66 -1.51 9.26
CA VAL A 109 14.02 -0.54 8.36
C VAL A 109 12.94 0.21 9.12
N THR A 110 13.00 1.55 9.07
CA THR A 110 11.99 2.43 9.66
C THR A 110 11.32 3.26 8.57
N CYS A 111 10.05 3.60 8.74
CA CYS A 111 9.37 4.57 7.87
C CYS A 111 9.65 6.01 8.35
N SER A 112 9.26 7.03 7.60
CA SER A 112 9.20 8.42 8.10
C SER A 112 7.86 8.75 8.76
N ILE A 113 6.83 7.97 8.47
CA ILE A 113 5.47 8.15 9.01
C ILE A 113 5.39 7.46 10.37
N THR A 114 5.06 8.22 11.43
CA THR A 114 5.05 7.72 12.82
C THR A 114 4.04 6.59 13.04
N SER A 115 2.86 6.63 12.42
CA SER A 115 1.85 5.56 12.51
C SER A 115 2.30 4.25 11.84
N HIS A 116 3.28 4.31 10.95
CA HIS A 116 3.81 3.17 10.21
C HIS A 116 5.10 2.62 10.81
N GLN A 117 5.60 3.23 11.88
CA GLN A 117 6.66 2.63 12.67
C GLN A 117 6.18 1.28 13.23
N ARG A 118 7.14 0.38 13.41
CA ARG A 118 6.93 -0.87 14.09
C ARG A 118 6.90 -0.65 15.60
#